data_AF-G0UTU4-F1
#
_entry.id   AF-G0UTU4-F1
#
_cell.length_a   1.000
_cell.length_b   1.000
_cell.length_c   1.000
_cell.angle_alpha   90.00
_cell.angle_beta   90.00
_cell.angle_gamma   90.00
#
_symmetry.space_group_name_H-M   'P 1'
#
loop_
_entity.id
_entity.type
_entity.pdbx_description
1 polymer ?
#
loop_
_entity_poly.entity_id
_entity_poly.type
_entity_poly.pdbx_seq_one_letter_code
_entity_poly.pdbx_strand_id
1 'polypeptide(L)'
;MGGSTDNKPLSNIPGECPTPRELGKAGWTILHSAAAVFPYNPTPPQKEAFANFLHSWSQTYACSHCGYHMRRYLEHKPPVVTDKLAVNRYLCEFHNAVNERVGKPVYDCDPMNVLRRWHPTFPDMEDQPTIEEQAESLKLRENSKEKVGTGDRWSQGSPGKLASGSAEQSTAAAPQWATTASAPSRPDIGLAADGWGKEISNRSQRLESAGSSTRGDNTSTWWWRRGDSKTSSTVLSDSKGVSDMEASVTSVLSS
;
A
#
# COMPACT_ATOMS: atom_id res chain seq x y z
N MET A 1 23.25 42.09 -14.22
CA MET A 1 22.55 42.23 -12.94
C MET A 1 22.13 40.83 -12.52
N GLY A 2 22.91 40.19 -11.63
CA GLY A 2 22.65 38.84 -11.16
C GLY A 2 21.66 38.88 -9.99
N GLY A 3 20.46 38.38 -10.20
CA GLY A 3 19.51 38.13 -9.12
C GLY A 3 19.92 36.86 -8.38
N SER A 4 20.53 37.02 -7.21
CA SER A 4 20.63 35.94 -6.23
C SER A 4 19.21 35.57 -5.82
N THR A 5 18.70 34.45 -6.33
CA THR A 5 17.56 33.79 -5.71
C THR A 5 18.09 33.19 -4.41
N ASP A 6 17.89 33.91 -3.31
CA ASP A 6 18.14 33.39 -1.98
C ASP A 6 17.18 32.21 -1.76
N ASN A 7 17.63 31.02 -2.15
CA ASN A 7 16.95 29.74 -1.98
C ASN A 7 16.96 29.31 -0.51
N LYS A 8 16.45 30.18 0.38
CA LYS A 8 16.30 29.86 1.79
C LYS A 8 15.00 29.08 1.96
N PRO A 9 15.03 27.90 2.61
CA PRO A 9 13.80 27.17 2.91
C PRO A 9 12.88 28.03 3.78
N LEU A 10 11.59 28.02 3.45
CA LEU A 10 10.55 28.66 4.24
C LEU A 10 10.51 28.02 5.63
N SER A 11 10.52 28.84 6.68
CA SER A 11 10.48 28.38 8.07
C SER A 11 9.06 28.13 8.59
N ASN A 12 8.04 28.56 7.84
CA ASN A 12 6.64 28.38 8.20
C ASN A 12 5.99 27.39 7.22
N ILE A 13 5.40 26.32 7.75
CA ILE A 13 4.56 25.39 7.01
C ILE A 13 3.11 25.87 7.20
N PRO A 14 2.43 26.33 6.13
CA PRO A 14 1.07 26.85 6.25
C PRO A 14 0.07 25.74 6.64
N GLY A 15 -0.98 26.13 7.36
CA GLY A 15 -2.07 25.25 7.75
C GLY A 15 -2.30 25.21 9.26
N GLU A 16 -3.46 24.70 9.66
CA GLU A 16 -3.79 24.42 11.06
C GLU A 16 -3.53 22.95 11.38
N CYS A 17 -3.42 22.64 12.67
CA CYS A 17 -3.33 21.25 13.11
C CYS A 17 -4.63 20.51 12.73
N PRO A 18 -4.56 19.30 12.15
CA PRO A 18 -5.75 18.57 11.75
C PRO A 18 -6.59 18.19 12.96
N THR A 19 -7.90 18.33 12.82
CA THR A 19 -8.87 17.85 13.80
C THR A 19 -8.90 16.31 13.83
N PRO A 20 -9.37 15.68 14.92
CA PRO A 20 -9.54 14.23 14.99
C PRO A 20 -10.41 13.66 13.86
N ARG A 21 -11.39 14.44 13.37
CA ARG A 21 -12.27 14.06 12.27
C ARG A 21 -11.50 14.02 10.94
N GLU A 22 -10.69 15.03 10.67
CA GLU A 22 -9.86 15.10 9.45
C GLU A 22 -8.82 13.99 9.45
N LEU A 23 -8.17 13.75 10.58
CA LEU A 23 -7.25 12.62 10.77
C LEU A 23 -7.96 11.27 10.53
N GLY A 24 -9.18 11.11 11.04
CA GLY A 24 -10.01 9.93 10.80
C GLY A 24 -10.30 9.72 9.31
N LYS A 25 -10.77 10.76 8.61
CA LYS A 25 -11.08 10.71 7.18
C LYS A 25 -9.84 10.38 6.34
N ALA A 26 -8.70 10.99 6.65
CA ALA A 26 -7.43 10.71 5.99
C ALA A 26 -6.98 9.26 6.22
N GLY A 27 -7.05 8.79 7.47
CA GLY A 27 -6.72 7.40 7.81
C GLY A 27 -7.57 6.38 7.06
N TRP A 28 -8.88 6.57 7.01
CA TRP A 28 -9.77 5.68 6.25
C TRP A 28 -9.48 5.72 4.75
N THR A 29 -9.17 6.90 4.20
CA THR A 29 -8.76 7.03 2.79
C THR A 29 -7.50 6.20 2.50
N ILE A 30 -6.50 6.24 3.38
CA ILE A 30 -5.27 5.46 3.21
C ILE A 30 -5.58 3.96 3.26
N LEU A 31 -6.30 3.51 4.29
CA LEU A 31 -6.57 2.10 4.52
C LEU A 31 -7.41 1.49 3.38
N HIS A 32 -8.51 2.15 2.99
CA HIS A 32 -9.39 1.64 1.93
C HIS A 32 -8.72 1.70 0.56
N SER A 33 -7.95 2.76 0.25
CA SER A 33 -7.20 2.81 -1.01
C SER A 33 -6.13 1.72 -1.10
N ALA A 34 -5.42 1.44 0.00
CA ALA A 34 -4.42 0.37 0.04
C ALA A 34 -5.06 -1.02 -0.14
N ALA A 35 -6.21 -1.26 0.51
CA ALA A 35 -6.94 -2.52 0.33
C ALA A 35 -7.54 -2.65 -1.07
N ALA A 36 -8.04 -1.57 -1.66
CA ALA A 36 -8.66 -1.61 -2.99
C ALA A 36 -7.67 -2.16 -4.03
N VAL A 37 -6.43 -1.69 -4.02
CA VAL A 37 -5.39 -2.15 -4.96
C VAL A 37 -4.65 -3.42 -4.51
N PHE A 38 -5.05 -4.03 -3.39
CA PHE A 38 -4.44 -5.29 -2.93
C PHE A 38 -4.69 -6.42 -3.96
N PRO A 39 -3.73 -7.31 -4.25
CA PRO A 39 -3.90 -8.28 -5.34
C PRO A 39 -5.02 -9.29 -5.10
N TYR A 40 -5.62 -9.82 -6.17
CA TYR A 40 -6.49 -11.01 -6.12
C TYR A 40 -5.71 -12.25 -5.70
N ASN A 41 -4.44 -12.37 -6.11
CA ASN A 41 -3.55 -13.49 -5.76
C ASN A 41 -2.28 -12.99 -5.06
N PRO A 42 -2.36 -12.51 -3.81
CA PRO A 42 -1.23 -11.90 -3.13
C PRO A 42 -0.22 -12.97 -2.69
N THR A 43 1.07 -12.63 -2.82
CA THR A 43 2.19 -13.46 -2.36
C THR A 43 2.24 -13.51 -0.83
N PRO A 44 2.86 -14.53 -0.22
CA PRO A 44 2.98 -14.60 1.24
C PRO A 44 3.58 -13.33 1.88
N PRO A 45 4.65 -12.72 1.32
CA PRO A 45 5.17 -11.46 1.83
C PRO A 45 4.18 -10.29 1.75
N GLN A 46 3.36 -10.21 0.69
CA GLN A 46 2.32 -9.17 0.58
C GLN A 46 1.23 -9.33 1.65
N LYS A 47 0.81 -10.57 1.93
CA LYS A 47 -0.16 -10.87 2.99
C LYS A 47 0.40 -10.45 4.36
N GLU A 48 1.61 -10.88 4.66
CA GLU A 48 2.30 -10.54 5.91
C GLU A 48 2.48 -9.02 6.05
N ALA A 49 2.93 -8.35 4.99
CA ALA A 49 3.12 -6.90 4.98
C ALA A 49 1.82 -6.16 5.28
N PHE A 50 0.68 -6.55 4.67
CA PHE A 50 -0.59 -5.89 4.90
C PHE A 50 -1.12 -6.12 6.32
N ALA A 51 -1.00 -7.35 6.85
CA ALA A 51 -1.37 -7.64 8.22
C ALA A 51 -0.52 -6.84 9.22
N ASN A 52 0.81 -6.83 9.02
CA ASN A 52 1.75 -6.07 9.84
C ASN A 52 1.52 -4.57 9.74
N PHE A 53 1.12 -4.07 8.56
CA PHE A 53 0.73 -2.68 8.37
C PHE A 53 -0.44 -2.30 9.26
N LEU A 54 -1.52 -3.09 9.30
CA LEU A 54 -2.67 -2.81 10.18
C LEU A 54 -2.30 -2.88 11.66
N HIS A 55 -1.50 -3.88 12.08
CA HIS A 55 -1.01 -3.97 13.44
C HIS A 55 -0.14 -2.76 13.81
N SER A 56 0.81 -2.37 12.95
CA SER A 56 1.68 -1.23 13.18
C SER A 56 0.91 0.08 13.21
N TRP A 57 -0.04 0.26 12.28
CA TRP A 57 -0.95 1.41 12.23
C TRP A 57 -1.70 1.56 13.56
N SER A 58 -2.13 0.46 14.17
CA SER A 58 -2.82 0.49 15.46
C SER A 58 -1.96 0.95 16.64
N GLN A 59 -0.64 0.85 16.54
CA GLN A 59 0.30 1.29 17.56
C GLN A 59 0.66 2.77 17.39
N THR A 60 0.76 3.24 16.14
CA THR A 60 1.26 4.58 15.81
C THR A 60 0.16 5.60 15.55
N TYR A 61 -1.11 5.19 15.50
CA TYR A 61 -2.22 6.10 15.24
C TYR A 61 -2.30 7.23 16.28
N ALA A 62 -2.23 8.48 15.83
CA ALA A 62 -2.02 9.65 16.70
C ALA A 62 -3.15 9.89 17.72
N CYS A 63 -4.36 9.39 17.45
CA CYS A 63 -5.45 9.39 18.42
C CYS A 63 -5.31 8.20 19.39
N SER A 64 -4.87 8.47 20.63
CA SER A 64 -4.61 7.43 21.65
C SER A 64 -5.79 6.48 21.93
N HIS A 65 -6.99 7.02 22.15
CA HIS A 65 -8.17 6.19 22.41
C HIS A 65 -8.64 5.43 21.16
N CYS A 66 -8.55 6.05 19.97
CA CYS A 66 -8.85 5.39 18.71
C CYS A 66 -7.90 4.21 18.46
N GLY A 67 -6.60 4.40 18.69
CA GLY A 67 -5.58 3.36 18.59
C GLY A 67 -5.82 2.21 19.58
N TYR A 68 -6.21 2.52 20.83
CA TYR A 68 -6.61 1.51 21.80
C TYR A 68 -7.76 0.63 21.30
N HIS A 69 -8.83 1.23 20.78
CA HIS A 69 -9.97 0.47 20.25
C HIS A 69 -9.62 -0.35 19.02
N MET A 70 -8.78 0.20 18.13
CA MET A 70 -8.27 -0.53 16.97
C MET A 70 -7.46 -1.77 17.41
N ARG A 71 -6.53 -1.63 18.36
CA ARG A 71 -5.77 -2.80 18.88
C ARG A 71 -6.67 -3.89 19.43
N ARG A 72 -7.69 -3.51 20.21
CA ARG A 72 -8.70 -4.46 20.71
C ARG A 72 -9.49 -5.11 19.59
N TYR A 73 -9.86 -4.35 18.55
CA TYR A 73 -10.54 -4.93 17.40
C TYR A 73 -9.67 -5.98 16.70
N LEU A 74 -8.40 -5.64 16.41
CA LEU A 74 -7.46 -6.54 15.74
C LEU A 74 -7.13 -7.80 16.57
N GLU A 75 -7.18 -7.71 17.90
CA GLU A 75 -7.01 -8.86 18.81
C GLU A 75 -8.17 -9.85 18.71
N HIS A 76 -9.41 -9.36 18.60
CA HIS A 76 -10.61 -10.21 18.54
C HIS A 76 -10.96 -10.65 17.12
N LYS A 77 -10.63 -9.82 16.13
CA LYS A 77 -10.86 -10.04 14.70
C LYS A 77 -9.55 -9.74 13.96
N PRO A 78 -8.65 -10.73 13.84
CA PRO A 78 -7.39 -10.55 13.14
C PRO A 78 -7.58 -10.17 11.67
N PRO A 79 -6.62 -9.43 11.06
CA PRO A 79 -6.66 -9.10 9.64
C PRO A 79 -6.88 -10.29 8.71
N VAL A 80 -7.89 -10.19 7.85
CA VAL A 80 -8.11 -11.15 6.76
C VAL A 80 -7.53 -10.59 5.47
N VAL A 81 -6.42 -11.17 5.02
CA VAL A 81 -5.59 -10.68 3.91
C VAL A 81 -5.38 -11.76 2.84
N THR A 82 -6.37 -12.63 2.63
CA THR A 82 -6.23 -13.77 1.70
C THR A 82 -6.15 -13.33 0.24
N ASP A 83 -6.91 -12.28 -0.10
CA ASP A 83 -7.11 -11.74 -1.45
C ASP A 83 -7.76 -10.34 -1.37
N LYS A 84 -7.87 -9.67 -2.52
CA LYS A 84 -8.51 -8.35 -2.69
C LYS A 84 -9.91 -8.26 -2.07
N LEU A 85 -10.77 -9.25 -2.31
CA LEU A 85 -12.16 -9.17 -1.88
C LEU A 85 -12.27 -9.31 -0.36
N ALA A 86 -11.52 -10.25 0.21
CA ALA A 86 -11.49 -10.51 1.64
C ALA A 86 -10.98 -9.31 2.44
N VAL A 87 -9.89 -8.66 1.99
CA VAL A 87 -9.32 -7.51 2.71
C VAL A 87 -10.24 -6.28 2.66
N ASN A 88 -10.92 -6.04 1.53
CA ASN A 88 -11.87 -4.93 1.40
C ASN A 88 -13.12 -5.14 2.28
N ARG A 89 -13.64 -6.38 2.31
CA ARG A 89 -14.72 -6.74 3.24
C ARG A 89 -14.29 -6.52 4.69
N TYR A 90 -13.13 -7.05 5.07
CA TYR A 90 -12.61 -6.93 6.42
C TYR A 90 -12.46 -5.47 6.88
N LEU A 91 -11.88 -4.60 6.03
CA LEU A 91 -11.76 -3.18 6.36
C LEU A 91 -13.10 -2.46 6.44
N CYS A 92 -14.07 -2.82 5.61
CA CYS A 92 -15.43 -2.30 5.73
C CYS A 92 -16.07 -2.69 7.06
N GLU A 93 -15.97 -3.96 7.46
CA GLU A 93 -16.50 -4.45 8.73
C GLU A 93 -15.81 -3.77 9.93
N PHE A 94 -14.50 -3.55 9.85
CA PHE A 94 -13.77 -2.77 10.85
C PHE A 94 -14.24 -1.31 10.91
N HIS A 95 -14.43 -0.65 9.76
CA HIS A 95 -14.94 0.71 9.71
C HIS A 95 -16.36 0.79 10.28
N ASN A 96 -17.21 -0.18 9.98
CA ASN A 96 -18.56 -0.26 10.53
C ASN A 96 -18.57 -0.45 12.05
N ALA A 97 -17.66 -1.25 12.61
CA ALA A 97 -17.51 -1.36 14.06
C ALA A 97 -17.14 -0.03 14.74
N VAL A 98 -16.47 0.88 14.01
CA VAL A 98 -16.26 2.26 14.46
C VAL A 98 -17.53 3.09 14.27
N ASN A 99 -18.22 2.97 13.13
CA ASN A 99 -19.47 3.69 12.85
C ASN A 99 -20.52 3.43 13.93
N GLU A 100 -20.75 2.16 14.29
CA GLU A 100 -21.68 1.78 15.35
C GLU A 100 -21.34 2.46 16.68
N ARG A 101 -20.05 2.49 17.06
CA ARG A 101 -19.58 3.13 18.31
C ARG A 101 -19.84 4.63 18.35
N VAL A 102 -19.81 5.29 17.20
CA VAL A 102 -20.00 6.75 17.10
C VAL A 102 -21.40 7.14 16.59
N GLY A 103 -22.33 6.18 16.52
CA GLY A 103 -23.71 6.42 16.10
C GLY A 103 -23.87 6.80 14.62
N LYS A 104 -22.94 6.36 13.76
CA LYS A 104 -23.00 6.53 12.30
C LYS A 104 -23.70 5.33 11.64
N PRO A 105 -24.28 5.51 10.44
CA PRO A 105 -24.84 4.42 9.66
C PRO A 105 -23.82 3.31 9.37
N VAL A 106 -24.31 2.08 9.27
CA VAL A 106 -23.55 0.91 8.84
C VAL A 106 -23.68 0.79 7.32
N TYR A 107 -22.58 0.53 6.63
CA TYR A 107 -22.55 0.31 5.18
C TYR A 107 -22.60 -1.18 4.84
N ASP A 108 -23.13 -1.53 3.68
CA ASP A 108 -23.05 -2.89 3.15
C ASP A 108 -21.59 -3.22 2.76
N CYS A 109 -21.06 -4.28 3.37
CA CYS A 109 -19.69 -4.73 3.18
C CYS A 109 -19.52 -5.81 2.10
N ASP A 110 -20.50 -5.95 1.19
CA ASP A 110 -20.23 -6.61 -0.08
C ASP A 110 -18.98 -5.99 -0.74
N PRO A 111 -17.94 -6.80 -1.06
CA PRO A 111 -16.69 -6.30 -1.61
C PRO A 111 -16.87 -5.43 -2.86
N MET A 112 -17.85 -5.72 -3.71
CA MET A 112 -18.09 -4.95 -4.93
C MET A 112 -18.66 -3.56 -4.62
N ASN A 113 -19.47 -3.43 -3.58
CA ASN A 113 -19.96 -2.13 -3.11
C ASN A 113 -18.82 -1.27 -2.54
N VAL A 114 -17.89 -1.88 -1.79
CA VAL A 114 -16.69 -1.21 -1.26
C VAL A 114 -15.75 -0.79 -2.39
N LEU A 115 -15.44 -1.72 -3.31
CA LEU A 115 -14.52 -1.49 -4.43
C LEU A 115 -15.07 -0.46 -5.42
N ARG A 116 -16.39 -0.38 -5.64
CA ARG A 116 -17.01 0.69 -6.43
C ARG A 116 -16.65 2.09 -5.91
N ARG A 117 -16.47 2.23 -4.60
CA ARG A 117 -16.11 3.51 -3.97
C ARG A 117 -14.62 3.77 -3.97
N TRP A 118 -13.79 2.74 -3.81
CA TRP A 118 -12.37 2.91 -3.47
C TRP A 118 -11.37 2.44 -4.53
N HIS A 119 -11.76 1.59 -5.47
CA HIS A 119 -10.85 1.13 -6.52
C HIS A 119 -10.72 2.16 -7.65
N PRO A 120 -9.50 2.55 -8.05
CA PRO A 120 -9.30 3.60 -9.07
C PRO A 120 -9.82 3.21 -10.46
N THR A 121 -9.79 1.92 -10.80
CA THR A 121 -10.19 1.39 -12.11
C THR A 121 -11.45 0.50 -12.06
N PHE A 122 -12.34 0.68 -11.09
CA PHE A 122 -13.60 -0.10 -11.06
C PHE A 122 -14.42 0.10 -12.36
N PRO A 123 -14.98 -0.96 -12.99
CA PRO A 123 -14.98 -2.36 -12.57
C PRO A 123 -13.81 -3.22 -13.12
N ASP A 124 -12.95 -2.65 -13.96
CA ASP A 124 -11.88 -3.36 -14.69
C ASP A 124 -10.83 -3.97 -13.73
N MET A 125 -10.51 -3.31 -12.61
CA MET A 125 -9.81 -3.82 -11.41
C MET A 125 -8.64 -4.82 -11.57
N GLU A 126 -8.03 -4.90 -12.74
CA GLU A 126 -6.94 -5.84 -13.04
C GLU A 126 -5.71 -5.50 -12.21
N ASP A 127 -5.02 -6.53 -11.69
CA ASP A 127 -3.85 -6.34 -10.86
C ASP A 127 -2.69 -5.77 -11.69
N GLN A 128 -2.16 -4.63 -11.26
CA GLN A 128 -1.03 -3.99 -11.93
C GLN A 128 0.28 -4.44 -11.29
N PRO A 129 1.30 -4.84 -12.08
CA PRO A 129 2.60 -5.18 -11.54
C PRO A 129 3.27 -3.96 -10.92
N THR A 130 4.09 -4.17 -9.90
CA THR A 130 4.86 -3.07 -9.30
C THR A 130 5.88 -2.51 -10.30
N ILE A 131 6.40 -1.31 -10.04
CA ILE A 131 7.43 -0.71 -10.89
C ILE A 131 8.69 -1.59 -10.93
N GLU A 132 9.01 -2.25 -9.82
CA GLU A 132 10.13 -3.19 -9.72
C GLU A 132 9.90 -4.44 -10.59
N GLU A 133 8.70 -5.03 -10.52
CA GLU A 133 8.31 -6.17 -11.37
C GLU A 133 8.31 -5.79 -12.86
N GLN A 134 7.80 -4.60 -13.18
CA GLN A 134 7.85 -4.06 -14.54
C GLN A 134 9.30 -3.89 -15.01
N ALA A 135 10.18 -3.30 -14.19
CA ALA A 135 11.58 -3.11 -14.53
C ALA A 135 12.33 -4.44 -14.73
N GLU A 136 12.06 -5.45 -13.91
CA GLU A 136 12.63 -6.79 -14.07
C GLU A 136 12.15 -7.45 -15.36
N SER A 137 10.86 -7.36 -15.67
CA SER A 137 10.30 -7.87 -16.92
C SER A 137 10.93 -7.22 -18.16
N LEU A 138 11.24 -5.93 -18.11
CA LEU A 138 11.90 -5.20 -19.19
C LEU A 138 13.35 -5.65 -19.37
N LYS A 139 14.11 -5.80 -18.29
CA LYS A 139 15.50 -6.30 -18.32
C LYS A 139 15.58 -7.70 -18.92
N LEU A 140 14.66 -8.59 -18.54
CA LEU A 140 14.60 -9.94 -19.11
C LEU A 140 14.32 -9.91 -20.62
N ARG A 141 13.45 -9.01 -21.07
CA ARG A 141 13.16 -8.82 -22.51
C ARG A 141 14.36 -8.27 -23.27
N GLU A 142 15.11 -7.33 -22.71
CA GLU A 142 16.34 -6.81 -23.32
C GLU A 142 17.42 -7.90 -23.44
N ASN A 143 17.69 -8.64 -22.36
CA ASN A 143 18.64 -9.76 -22.36
C ASN A 143 18.26 -10.85 -23.37
N SER A 144 16.96 -11.09 -23.57
CA SER A 144 16.48 -12.05 -24.58
C SER A 144 16.70 -11.56 -26.02
N LYS A 145 16.60 -10.25 -26.27
CA LYS A 145 16.87 -9.65 -27.60
C LYS A 145 18.36 -9.67 -27.94
N GLU A 146 19.22 -9.40 -26.97
CA GLU A 146 20.68 -9.40 -27.18
C GLU A 146 21.23 -10.81 -27.48
N LYS A 147 20.67 -11.85 -26.83
CA LYS A 147 21.01 -13.26 -27.13
C LYS A 147 20.58 -13.72 -28.53
N VAL A 148 19.57 -13.09 -29.14
CA VAL A 148 19.13 -13.38 -30.51
C VAL A 148 19.97 -12.62 -31.55
N GLY A 149 20.57 -11.49 -31.20
CA GLY A 149 21.38 -10.65 -32.10
C GLY A 149 22.83 -11.09 -32.33
N THR A 150 23.32 -12.13 -31.63
CA THR A 150 24.70 -12.62 -31.70
C THR A 150 24.85 -13.96 -32.45
N GLY A 151 23.80 -14.44 -33.11
CA GLY A 151 23.78 -15.72 -33.85
C GLY A 151 24.19 -15.67 -35.32
N ASP A 152 24.05 -14.54 -36.02
CA ASP A 152 24.21 -14.50 -37.49
C ASP A 152 25.19 -13.41 -37.95
N ARG A 153 26.50 -13.66 -37.83
CA ARG A 153 27.46 -12.84 -38.59
C ARG A 153 28.77 -13.51 -38.98
N TRP A 154 28.78 -14.76 -39.44
CA TRP A 154 29.87 -15.26 -40.30
C TRP A 154 29.41 -16.41 -41.20
N SER A 155 29.31 -16.15 -42.52
CA SER A 155 29.79 -17.07 -43.56
C SER A 155 29.93 -16.31 -44.88
N GLN A 156 31.19 -16.17 -45.31
CA GLN A 156 31.66 -15.48 -46.52
C GLN A 156 31.62 -16.42 -47.75
N GLY A 157 31.40 -15.84 -48.93
CA GLY A 157 32.09 -16.26 -50.18
C GLY A 157 31.34 -17.20 -51.16
N SER A 158 31.00 -16.66 -52.34
CA SER A 158 30.76 -17.38 -53.61
C SER A 158 32.07 -17.54 -54.42
N PRO A 159 32.12 -18.19 -55.60
CA PRO A 159 31.58 -19.50 -56.04
C PRO A 159 32.67 -20.41 -56.66
N GLY A 160 32.45 -21.74 -56.78
CA GLY A 160 33.39 -22.59 -57.55
C GLY A 160 33.10 -24.09 -57.66
N LYS A 161 32.50 -24.48 -58.80
CA LYS A 161 32.74 -25.69 -59.62
C LYS A 161 32.18 -27.09 -59.20
N LEU A 162 31.12 -27.46 -59.92
CA LEU A 162 30.77 -28.75 -60.55
C LEU A 162 31.46 -30.05 -60.07
N ALA A 163 30.64 -30.97 -59.53
CA ALA A 163 30.70 -32.39 -59.89
C ALA A 163 29.30 -33.03 -59.76
N SER A 164 28.95 -33.78 -60.79
CA SER A 164 27.73 -34.56 -61.01
C SER A 164 27.64 -35.83 -60.16
N GLY A 165 26.43 -36.24 -59.77
CA GLY A 165 26.15 -37.61 -59.32
C GLY A 165 24.73 -37.76 -58.78
N SER A 166 23.97 -38.70 -59.36
CA SER A 166 22.53 -38.90 -59.20
C SER A 166 22.02 -39.33 -57.82
N ALA A 167 20.77 -38.91 -57.57
CA ALA A 167 19.66 -39.49 -56.81
C ALA A 167 19.90 -40.73 -55.93
N GLU A 168 19.37 -40.70 -54.70
CA GLU A 168 18.23 -41.57 -54.32
C GLU A 168 17.57 -41.13 -53.00
N GLN A 169 16.34 -41.61 -52.82
CA GLN A 169 15.27 -41.08 -51.98
C GLN A 169 15.33 -41.51 -50.50
N SER A 170 14.69 -40.65 -49.71
CA SER A 170 14.31 -40.74 -48.29
C SER A 170 13.76 -42.09 -47.81
N THR A 171 14.01 -42.44 -46.55
CA THR A 171 12.96 -42.55 -45.51
C THR A 171 13.57 -42.53 -44.10
N ALA A 172 12.77 -42.02 -43.16
CA ALA A 172 13.13 -41.67 -41.80
C ALA A 172 13.14 -42.87 -40.83
N ALA A 173 14.03 -42.82 -39.83
CA ALA A 173 13.82 -43.44 -38.52
C ALA A 173 14.65 -42.69 -37.46
N ALA A 174 13.97 -42.21 -36.43
CA ALA A 174 14.54 -41.51 -35.28
C ALA A 174 15.27 -42.47 -34.32
N PRO A 175 16.30 -42.00 -33.58
CA PRO A 175 16.64 -42.55 -32.27
C PRO A 175 16.37 -41.50 -31.18
N GLN A 176 15.50 -41.85 -30.23
CA GLN A 176 15.86 -42.36 -28.89
C GLN A 176 16.49 -41.30 -27.98
N TRP A 177 15.64 -40.78 -27.09
CA TRP A 177 16.01 -39.99 -25.94
C TRP A 177 16.75 -40.88 -24.94
N ALA A 178 18.01 -40.57 -24.67
CA ALA A 178 18.74 -41.09 -23.51
C ALA A 178 19.21 -39.92 -22.65
N THR A 179 18.79 -40.03 -21.40
CA THR A 179 19.01 -39.17 -20.23
C THR A 179 20.47 -38.93 -19.91
N THR A 180 20.83 -37.67 -19.64
CA THR A 180 21.66 -37.25 -18.49
C THR A 180 21.63 -35.73 -18.39
N ALA A 181 20.97 -35.19 -17.36
CA ALA A 181 21.16 -33.80 -16.96
C ALA A 181 21.29 -33.75 -15.44
N SER A 182 22.52 -33.51 -15.01
CA SER A 182 22.91 -33.11 -13.66
C SER A 182 22.18 -31.83 -13.24
N ALA A 183 21.79 -31.79 -11.96
CA ALA A 183 21.12 -30.65 -11.33
C ALA A 183 21.97 -29.38 -11.33
N PRO A 184 21.38 -28.18 -11.55
CA PRO A 184 22.02 -26.93 -11.18
C PRO A 184 21.59 -26.50 -9.77
N SER A 185 22.61 -26.21 -8.98
CA SER A 185 22.61 -25.51 -7.70
C SER A 185 21.92 -24.14 -7.76
N ARG A 186 21.05 -23.86 -6.78
CA ARG A 186 20.45 -22.56 -6.50
C ARG A 186 21.51 -21.60 -5.92
N PRO A 187 21.53 -20.30 -6.27
CA PRO A 187 22.18 -19.31 -5.44
C PRO A 187 21.27 -18.88 -4.28
N ASP A 188 21.85 -18.86 -3.08
CA ASP A 188 21.33 -18.23 -1.87
C ASP A 188 21.01 -16.75 -2.12
N ILE A 189 19.78 -16.33 -1.80
CA ILE A 189 19.46 -14.92 -1.57
C ILE A 189 19.20 -14.80 -0.07
N GLY A 190 20.14 -14.12 0.58
CA GLY A 190 20.27 -14.01 2.02
C GLY A 190 19.11 -13.30 2.72
N LEU A 191 18.93 -13.77 3.95
CA LEU A 191 18.10 -13.27 5.03
C LEU A 191 18.20 -11.76 5.25
N ALA A 192 17.05 -11.12 5.39
CA ALA A 192 16.87 -9.95 6.26
C ALA A 192 15.38 -9.83 6.68
N ALA A 193 14.90 -10.77 7.50
CA ALA A 193 13.56 -10.68 8.13
C ALA A 193 13.51 -11.18 9.58
N ASP A 194 14.66 -11.39 10.23
CA ASP A 194 14.70 -11.71 11.65
C ASP A 194 14.80 -10.41 12.46
N GLY A 195 13.67 -9.89 12.95
CA GLY A 195 13.75 -8.79 13.92
C GLY A 195 12.45 -8.18 14.46
N TRP A 196 11.28 -8.53 13.93
CA TRP A 196 10.02 -7.88 14.35
C TRP A 196 8.90 -8.90 14.59
N GLY A 197 9.14 -9.95 15.38
CA GLY A 197 8.12 -10.99 15.59
C GLY A 197 8.17 -11.81 16.88
N LYS A 198 9.20 -11.67 17.72
CA LYS A 198 9.35 -12.50 18.93
C LYS A 198 9.57 -11.67 20.20
N GLU A 199 8.65 -10.77 20.54
CA GLU A 199 8.68 -10.18 21.89
C GLU A 199 7.33 -9.67 22.45
N ILE A 200 6.18 -10.14 21.93
CA ILE A 200 4.86 -9.73 22.46
C ILE A 200 4.18 -10.84 23.30
N SER A 201 4.79 -12.03 23.40
CA SER A 201 4.17 -13.18 24.09
C SER A 201 4.47 -13.29 25.61
N ASN A 202 5.42 -12.54 26.16
CA ASN A 202 5.88 -12.78 27.55
C ASN A 202 5.59 -11.66 28.57
N ARG A 203 4.77 -10.66 28.20
CA ARG A 203 4.45 -9.53 29.10
C ARG A 203 3.14 -9.66 29.89
N SER A 204 2.46 -10.82 29.82
CA SER A 204 1.16 -11.03 30.49
C SER A 204 1.24 -11.78 31.83
N GLN A 205 2.44 -12.03 32.37
CA GLN A 205 2.61 -12.67 33.70
C GLN A 205 3.62 -11.94 34.57
N ARG A 206 3.38 -10.66 34.88
CA ARG A 206 3.98 -9.99 36.05
C ARG A 206 3.23 -8.70 36.39
N LEU A 207 2.00 -8.80 36.88
CA LEU A 207 1.29 -7.68 37.50
C LEU A 207 0.41 -8.15 38.67
N GLU A 208 1.02 -8.82 39.66
CA GLU A 208 0.41 -9.02 40.98
C GLU A 208 1.50 -9.01 42.05
N SER A 209 2.03 -7.82 42.37
CA SER A 209 2.66 -7.52 43.68
C SER A 209 3.31 -6.13 43.68
N ALA A 210 3.09 -5.39 44.78
CA ALA A 210 3.55 -4.04 45.13
C ALA A 210 2.69 -2.90 44.55
N GLY A 211 2.06 -2.03 45.33
CA GLY A 211 2.32 -1.61 46.71
C GLY A 211 2.58 -0.09 46.70
N SER A 212 1.66 0.64 47.35
CA SER A 212 1.59 2.09 47.58
C SER A 212 2.93 2.84 47.75
N SER A 213 3.08 4.03 47.11
CA SER A 213 3.34 5.32 47.79
C SER A 213 3.61 6.50 46.82
N THR A 214 2.87 7.60 47.06
CA THR A 214 3.17 9.06 46.92
C THR A 214 3.72 9.69 45.64
N ARG A 215 2.87 10.58 45.09
CA ARG A 215 3.12 11.95 44.54
C ARG A 215 4.53 12.32 44.11
N GLY A 216 4.68 12.48 42.79
CA GLY A 216 5.62 13.40 42.15
C GLY A 216 4.92 14.02 40.94
N ASP A 217 4.79 15.34 40.93
CA ASP A 217 4.29 16.11 39.79
C ASP A 217 5.13 15.82 38.55
N ASN A 218 4.50 15.31 37.50
CA ASN A 218 5.09 15.31 36.17
C ASN A 218 4.05 15.86 35.20
N THR A 219 4.22 17.13 34.86
CA THR A 219 3.43 17.81 33.83
C THR A 219 3.83 17.26 32.46
N SER A 220 3.37 16.05 32.13
CA SER A 220 3.31 15.60 30.75
C SER A 220 2.23 16.45 30.08
N THR A 221 2.62 17.39 29.22
CA THR A 221 1.70 18.14 28.37
C THR A 221 1.19 17.21 27.27
N TRP A 222 -0.06 16.77 27.41
CA TRP A 222 -0.76 15.96 26.41
C TRP A 222 -1.16 16.87 25.25
N TRP A 223 -0.61 16.60 24.07
CA TRP A 223 -0.67 17.39 22.83
C TRP A 223 -2.08 17.72 22.29
N TRP A 224 -3.16 17.30 22.96
CA TRP A 224 -4.53 17.41 22.43
C TRP A 224 -5.59 17.93 23.43
N ARG A 225 -5.21 18.63 24.52
CA ARG A 225 -6.22 19.22 25.42
C ARG A 225 -6.26 20.76 25.35
N ARG A 226 -7.40 21.26 24.83
CA ARG A 226 -8.01 22.58 25.05
C ARG A 226 -7.49 23.74 24.20
N GLY A 227 -8.16 23.99 23.07
CA GLY A 227 -8.30 25.35 22.54
C GLY A 227 -9.38 26.07 23.34
N ASP A 228 -8.98 26.92 24.28
CA ASP A 228 -9.89 27.85 24.95
C ASP A 228 -10.13 29.05 24.02
N SER A 229 -11.37 29.19 23.55
CA SER A 229 -11.88 30.38 22.91
C SER A 229 -12.11 31.48 23.96
N LYS A 230 -11.36 32.58 23.90
CA LYS A 230 -11.73 33.87 24.50
C LYS A 230 -11.39 35.04 23.57
N THR A 231 -12.41 35.47 22.84
CA THR A 231 -12.85 36.85 22.54
C THR A 231 -11.81 37.96 22.35
N SER A 232 -11.89 38.65 21.21
CA SER A 232 -12.14 40.10 21.24
C SER A 232 -12.92 40.55 20.00
N SER A 233 -14.02 41.24 20.28
CA SER A 233 -14.98 41.83 19.35
C SER A 233 -14.52 43.20 18.88
N THR A 234 -14.62 43.47 17.59
CA THR A 234 -14.93 44.81 17.08
C THR A 234 -15.85 44.72 15.87
N VAL A 235 -17.00 45.34 16.05
CA VAL A 235 -18.08 45.54 15.09
C VAL A 235 -17.63 46.58 14.07
N LEU A 236 -17.86 46.35 12.78
CA LEU A 236 -18.13 47.40 11.80
C LEU A 236 -18.99 46.83 10.67
N SER A 237 -20.19 47.38 10.58
CA SER A 237 -21.16 47.24 9.51
C SER A 237 -20.62 47.80 8.20
N ASP A 238 -20.86 47.13 7.07
CA ASP A 238 -21.56 47.81 5.97
C ASP A 238 -22.04 46.86 4.86
N SER A 239 -23.14 47.31 4.27
CA SER A 239 -23.99 46.65 3.28
C SER A 239 -23.54 46.82 1.82
N LYS A 240 -24.06 45.91 0.96
CA LYS A 240 -24.25 45.95 -0.51
C LYS A 240 -23.19 45.29 -1.39
N GLY A 241 -23.67 44.45 -2.30
CA GLY A 241 -22.95 44.06 -3.53
C GLY A 241 -23.41 42.72 -4.09
N VAL A 242 -24.45 42.72 -4.90
CA VAL A 242 -24.91 41.60 -5.75
C VAL A 242 -24.10 41.56 -7.04
N SER A 243 -23.51 40.40 -7.36
CA SER A 243 -23.01 39.89 -8.68
C SER A 243 -21.87 38.90 -8.37
N ASP A 244 -21.82 37.61 -8.73
CA ASP A 244 -22.29 36.92 -9.93
C ASP A 244 -22.58 35.44 -9.63
N MET A 245 -23.65 34.93 -10.24
CA MET A 245 -23.93 33.51 -10.41
C MET A 245 -23.48 33.12 -11.81
N GLU A 246 -22.54 32.18 -11.91
CA GLU A 246 -22.44 31.12 -12.94
C GLU A 246 -21.05 30.47 -12.81
N ALA A 247 -20.98 29.34 -12.10
CA ALA A 247 -20.02 28.28 -12.35
C ALA A 247 -20.53 27.00 -11.67
N SER A 248 -21.29 26.25 -12.44
CA SER A 248 -21.75 24.89 -12.16
C SER A 248 -20.56 23.95 -11.91
N VAL A 249 -20.48 23.39 -10.70
CA VAL A 249 -20.07 21.98 -10.49
C VAL A 249 -20.82 21.47 -9.24
N THR A 250 -21.88 20.71 -9.46
CA THR A 250 -22.63 20.06 -8.39
C THR A 250 -21.96 18.75 -7.99
N SER A 251 -21.84 18.55 -6.66
CA SER A 251 -21.95 17.28 -5.94
C SER A 251 -20.88 16.22 -6.25
N VAL A 252 -20.18 15.60 -5.31
CA VAL A 252 -20.68 14.57 -4.38
C VAL A 252 -19.56 14.31 -3.34
N LEU A 253 -19.91 13.86 -2.13
CA LEU A 253 -19.07 13.27 -1.06
C LEU A 253 -18.77 14.12 0.19
N SER A 254 -19.84 14.47 0.91
CA SER A 254 -19.84 14.50 2.38
C SER A 254 -20.98 13.63 2.91
N SER A 255 -20.66 12.54 3.63
CA SER A 255 -21.43 11.93 4.75
C SER A 255 -20.67 10.72 5.31
#